data_AF-A0A401I125-F1
#
_entry.id   AF-A0A401I125-F1
#
_cell.length_a   1.000
_cell.length_b   1.000
_cell.length_c   1.000
_cell.angle_alpha   90.00
_cell.angle_beta   90.00
_cell.angle_gamma   90.00
#
_symmetry.space_group_name_H-M   'P 1'
#
loop_
_entity.id
_entity.type
_entity.pdbx_description
1 polymer ?
#
loop_
_entity_poly.entity_id
_entity_poly.type
_entity_poly.pdbx_seq_one_letter_code
_entity_poly.pdbx_strand_id
1 'polypeptide(L)'
;MNRKAINDDLGDVSEAELDRLERLLDNWQTPQASPDEIERTIAAASLELRLRATPAESWAQRMLRLLRLVAGELPFMSRSFWVASLLLYVVGLLSLMQLQQTPQLALFALAPVPMLLGLGEALRSRDAGMLELEMSCRYNGASVMLAKLSIAGVYTVALNSAASLWLSGTGTGIRLGELTLVWLTPFTLATAVALAVIMRMRGSQAVLLTLAVWAMCCLLLLLSPELGRWINRLTGDLGMVMAALGGCAALWQGWRVTQRLSTERGADWLETDD
;
A
#
# COMPACT_ATOMS: atom_id res chain seq x y z
N MET A 1 -11.80 -17.05 20.27
CA MET A 1 -11.87 -18.53 20.32
C MET A 1 -11.29 -18.97 21.64
N ASN A 2 -12.07 -19.74 22.41
CA ASN A 2 -11.79 -20.11 23.79
C ASN A 2 -10.80 -21.28 23.81
N ARG A 3 -9.69 -21.16 24.55
CA ARG A 3 -8.60 -22.15 24.61
C ARG A 3 -9.07 -23.56 25.03
N LYS A 4 -10.26 -23.64 25.65
CA LYS A 4 -10.95 -24.90 25.99
C LYS A 4 -11.48 -25.68 24.80
N ALA A 5 -11.91 -25.04 23.71
CA ALA A 5 -12.57 -25.73 22.61
C ALA A 5 -11.61 -26.53 21.71
N ILE A 6 -10.31 -26.25 21.76
CA ILE A 6 -9.29 -27.04 21.04
C ILE A 6 -8.93 -28.31 21.83
N ASN A 7 -9.13 -28.28 23.15
CA ASN A 7 -8.78 -29.40 24.04
C ASN A 7 -9.88 -30.46 24.16
N ASP A 8 -11.11 -30.15 23.72
CA ASP A 8 -12.25 -31.07 23.79
C ASP A 8 -12.34 -32.02 22.57
N ASP A 9 -11.59 -31.76 21.49
CA ASP A 9 -11.59 -32.59 20.25
C ASP A 9 -10.37 -33.52 20.14
N LEU A 10 -9.38 -33.32 21.01
CA LEU A 10 -8.36 -34.31 21.32
C LEU A 10 -8.97 -35.19 22.40
N GLY A 11 -9.61 -36.30 21.99
CA GLY A 11 -10.13 -37.29 22.93
C GLY A 11 -9.07 -37.58 24.00
N ASP A 12 -9.50 -37.62 25.26
CA ASP A 12 -8.69 -37.76 26.48
C ASP A 12 -7.58 -38.81 26.23
N VAL A 13 -6.39 -38.34 25.81
CA VAL A 13 -5.28 -39.23 25.45
C VAL A 13 -4.83 -39.81 26.78
N SER A 14 -5.18 -41.08 26.99
CA SER A 14 -4.84 -41.82 28.21
C SER A 14 -3.35 -41.65 28.52
N GLU A 15 -2.98 -41.47 29.79
CA GLU A 15 -1.56 -41.42 30.19
C GLU A 15 -0.79 -42.64 29.64
N ALA A 16 -1.46 -43.78 29.49
CA ALA A 16 -0.87 -44.98 28.87
C ALA A 16 -0.55 -44.84 27.37
N GLU A 17 -1.30 -44.02 26.63
CA GLU A 17 -1.03 -43.73 25.21
C GLU A 17 0.13 -42.73 25.06
N LEU A 18 0.22 -41.74 25.96
CA LEU A 18 1.37 -40.82 26.02
C LEU A 18 2.66 -41.59 26.34
N ASP A 19 2.64 -42.44 27.36
CA ASP A 19 3.75 -43.34 27.72
C ASP A 19 4.18 -44.25 26.57
N ARG A 20 3.21 -44.70 25.76
CA ARG A 20 3.47 -45.55 24.60
C ARG A 20 4.09 -44.74 23.45
N LEU A 21 3.60 -43.53 23.20
CA LEU A 21 4.15 -42.63 22.18
C LEU A 21 5.56 -42.19 22.54
N GLU A 22 5.82 -41.85 23.80
CA GLU A 22 7.15 -41.49 24.29
C GLU A 22 8.14 -42.64 24.11
N ARG A 23 7.76 -43.87 24.47
CA ARG A 23 8.57 -45.07 24.20
C ARG A 23 8.76 -45.36 22.71
N LEU A 24 7.78 -45.04 21.86
CA LEU A 24 7.92 -45.21 20.41
C LEU A 24 8.87 -44.15 19.82
N LEU A 25 8.82 -42.92 20.32
CA LEU A 25 9.70 -41.83 19.90
C LEU A 25 11.14 -42.01 20.39
N ASP A 26 11.33 -42.47 21.63
CA ASP A 26 12.66 -42.77 22.18
C ASP A 26 13.39 -43.87 21.41
N ASN A 27 12.62 -44.84 20.87
CA ASN A 27 13.15 -45.93 20.05
C ASN A 27 13.14 -45.61 18.55
N TRP A 28 12.62 -44.45 18.14
CA TRP A 28 12.57 -44.05 16.75
C TRP A 28 13.89 -43.43 16.34
N GLN A 29 14.74 -44.22 15.68
CA GLN A 29 15.88 -43.68 14.96
C GLN A 29 15.36 -43.02 13.68
N THR A 30 15.45 -41.69 13.61
CA THR A 30 15.19 -40.96 12.38
C THR A 30 16.04 -41.56 11.26
N PRO A 31 15.43 -42.10 10.18
CA PRO A 31 16.18 -42.63 9.06
C PRO A 31 17.09 -41.52 8.53
N GLN A 32 18.40 -41.66 8.69
CA GLN A 32 19.34 -40.74 8.07
C GLN A 32 19.39 -41.09 6.60
N ALA A 33 19.04 -40.11 5.76
CA ALA A 33 19.15 -40.27 4.31
C ALA A 33 20.60 -40.59 3.95
N SER A 34 20.80 -41.56 3.08
CA SER A 34 22.14 -41.87 2.59
C SER A 34 22.72 -40.66 1.82
N PRO A 35 24.05 -40.48 1.79
CA PRO A 35 24.67 -39.39 1.03
C PRO A 35 24.21 -39.35 -0.44
N ASP A 36 24.02 -40.51 -1.07
CA ASP A 36 23.53 -40.65 -2.43
C ASP A 36 22.07 -40.17 -2.59
N GLU A 37 21.19 -40.39 -1.60
CA GLU A 37 19.80 -39.91 -1.62
C GLU A 37 19.74 -38.40 -1.45
N ILE A 38 20.61 -37.84 -0.60
CA ILE A 38 20.75 -36.39 -0.43
C ILE A 38 21.20 -35.76 -1.76
N GLU A 39 22.24 -36.30 -2.39
CA GLU A 39 22.78 -35.78 -3.64
C GLU A 39 21.77 -35.89 -4.80
N ARG A 40 21.01 -36.98 -4.86
CA ARG A 40 19.90 -37.14 -5.82
C ARG A 40 18.79 -36.12 -5.60
N THR A 41 18.45 -35.83 -4.34
CA THR A 41 17.41 -34.85 -4.00
C THR A 41 17.87 -33.44 -4.35
N ILE A 42 19.12 -33.09 -4.03
CA ILE A 42 19.72 -31.80 -4.40
C ILE A 42 19.77 -31.66 -5.94
N ALA A 43 20.17 -32.71 -6.66
CA ALA A 43 20.21 -32.71 -8.11
C ALA A 43 18.80 -32.55 -8.72
N ALA A 44 17.80 -33.27 -8.20
CA ALA A 44 16.41 -33.17 -8.64
C ALA A 44 15.82 -31.78 -8.35
N ALA A 45 16.03 -31.24 -7.15
CA ALA A 45 15.59 -29.91 -6.77
C ALA A 45 16.28 -28.81 -7.59
N SER A 46 17.59 -28.93 -7.83
CA SER A 46 18.36 -27.99 -8.66
C SER A 46 17.90 -28.02 -10.11
N LEU A 47 17.59 -29.21 -10.64
CA LEU A 47 17.03 -29.36 -11.98
C LEU A 47 15.65 -28.72 -12.06
N GLU A 48 14.75 -28.99 -11.11
CA GLU A 48 13.44 -28.34 -11.06
C GLU A 48 13.57 -26.82 -10.94
N LEU A 49 14.48 -26.30 -10.12
CA LEU A 49 14.74 -24.87 -9.99
C LEU A 49 15.24 -24.26 -11.31
N ARG A 50 16.13 -24.95 -12.03
CA ARG A 50 16.61 -24.50 -13.35
C ARG A 50 15.53 -24.57 -14.43
N LEU A 51 14.68 -25.59 -14.39
CA LEU A 51 13.56 -25.75 -15.33
C LEU A 51 12.42 -24.76 -15.02
N ARG A 52 12.21 -24.45 -13.75
CA ARG A 52 11.25 -23.43 -13.26
C ARG A 52 11.84 -22.03 -13.22
N ALA A 53 13.13 -21.86 -13.53
CA ALA A 53 13.76 -20.56 -13.70
C ALA A 53 13.10 -19.91 -14.91
N THR A 54 12.03 -19.17 -14.64
CA THR A 54 11.30 -18.43 -15.66
C THR A 54 12.29 -17.50 -16.35
N PRO A 55 12.31 -17.45 -17.69
CA PRO A 55 13.15 -16.49 -18.40
C PRO A 55 12.89 -15.09 -17.84
N ALA A 56 13.96 -14.28 -17.77
CA ALA A 56 13.88 -12.92 -17.24
C ALA A 56 12.66 -12.22 -17.81
N GLU A 57 11.69 -11.94 -16.93
CA GLU A 57 10.38 -11.50 -17.34
C GLU A 57 10.49 -10.16 -18.07
N SER A 58 9.85 -10.05 -19.23
CA SER A 58 9.84 -8.77 -19.94
C SER A 58 9.10 -7.71 -19.12
N TRP A 59 9.54 -6.46 -19.22
CA TRP A 59 8.92 -5.34 -18.48
C TRP A 59 7.40 -5.27 -18.71
N ALA A 60 6.94 -5.53 -19.93
CA ALA A 60 5.51 -5.56 -20.28
C ALA A 60 4.75 -6.64 -19.51
N GLN A 61 5.30 -7.85 -19.38
CA GLN A 61 4.67 -8.94 -18.62
C GLN A 61 4.61 -8.63 -17.13
N ARG A 62 5.67 -7.99 -16.59
CA ARG A 62 5.69 -7.53 -15.19
C ARG A 62 4.61 -6.49 -14.95
N MET A 63 4.46 -5.52 -15.85
CA MET A 63 3.42 -4.50 -15.72
C MET A 63 2.01 -5.07 -15.87
N LEU A 64 1.80 -6.00 -16.80
CA LEU A 64 0.52 -6.69 -16.97
C LEU A 64 0.13 -7.50 -15.72
N ARG A 65 1.09 -8.15 -15.06
CA ARG A 65 0.85 -8.83 -13.77
C ARG A 65 0.44 -7.85 -12.67
N LEU A 66 1.13 -6.71 -12.56
CA LEU A 66 0.76 -5.68 -11.59
C LEU A 66 -0.63 -5.13 -11.86
N LEU A 67 -0.98 -4.87 -13.12
CA LEU A 67 -2.33 -4.42 -13.50
C LEU A 67 -3.39 -5.47 -13.19
N ARG A 68 -3.11 -6.76 -13.43
CA ARG A 68 -4.01 -7.86 -13.05
C ARG A 68 -4.19 -7.95 -11.54
N LEU A 69 -3.13 -7.73 -10.76
CA LEU A 69 -3.21 -7.68 -9.30
C LEU A 69 -4.08 -6.49 -8.86
N VAL A 70 -3.84 -5.30 -9.39
CA VAL A 70 -4.66 -4.10 -9.13
C VAL A 70 -6.13 -4.33 -9.50
N ALA A 71 -6.41 -4.93 -10.66
CA ALA A 71 -7.77 -5.26 -11.07
C ALA A 71 -8.42 -6.30 -10.16
N GLY A 72 -7.65 -7.28 -9.68
CA GLY A 72 -8.10 -8.30 -8.73
C GLY A 72 -8.42 -7.72 -7.35
N GLU A 73 -7.69 -6.71 -6.89
CA GLU A 73 -7.88 -6.05 -5.59
C GLU A 73 -9.05 -5.04 -5.56
N LEU A 74 -9.51 -4.59 -6.73
CA LEU A 74 -10.58 -3.61 -6.88
C LEU A 74 -11.90 -3.99 -6.15
N PRO A 75 -12.43 -5.22 -6.26
CA PRO A 75 -13.62 -5.65 -5.52
C PRO A 75 -13.38 -5.85 -4.01
N PHE A 76 -12.13 -6.00 -3.57
CA PHE A 76 -11.79 -6.17 -2.15
C PHE A 76 -11.63 -4.85 -1.39
N MET A 77 -11.62 -3.72 -2.10
CA MET A 77 -11.63 -2.40 -1.48
C MET A 77 -12.97 -2.16 -0.78
N SER A 78 -12.97 -1.73 0.49
CA SER A 78 -14.20 -1.56 1.24
C SER A 78 -15.18 -0.59 0.57
N ARG A 79 -16.48 -0.93 0.54
CA ARG A 79 -17.53 -0.03 0.03
C ARG A 79 -17.56 1.30 0.79
N SER A 80 -17.23 1.26 2.08
CA SER A 80 -17.09 2.44 2.93
C SER A 80 -16.01 3.39 2.44
N PHE A 81 -14.88 2.89 1.94
CA PHE A 81 -13.83 3.75 1.38
C PHE A 81 -14.36 4.59 0.21
N TRP A 82 -15.02 3.94 -0.75
CA TRP A 82 -15.56 4.63 -1.93
C TRP A 82 -16.56 5.72 -1.54
N VAL A 83 -17.55 5.37 -0.73
CA VAL A 83 -18.63 6.28 -0.32
C VAL A 83 -18.09 7.39 0.58
N ALA A 84 -17.32 7.07 1.61
CA ALA A 84 -16.79 8.07 2.54
C ALA A 84 -15.81 9.02 1.84
N SER A 85 -14.95 8.50 0.96
CA SER A 85 -14.02 9.34 0.21
C SER A 85 -14.74 10.25 -0.78
N LEU A 86 -15.77 9.76 -1.48
CA LEU A 86 -16.56 10.58 -2.39
C LEU A 86 -17.31 11.67 -1.62
N LEU A 87 -18.02 11.28 -0.56
CA LEU A 87 -18.81 12.17 0.27
C LEU A 87 -17.95 13.26 0.88
N LEU A 88 -16.83 12.89 1.50
CA LEU A 88 -15.92 13.84 2.14
C LEU A 88 -15.32 14.81 1.11
N TYR A 89 -14.97 14.32 -0.08
CA TYR A 89 -14.42 15.15 -1.14
C TYR A 89 -15.45 16.16 -1.68
N VAL A 90 -16.67 15.71 -1.99
CA VAL A 90 -17.74 16.57 -2.51
C VAL A 90 -18.19 17.59 -1.47
N VAL A 91 -18.46 17.15 -0.23
CA VAL A 91 -18.87 18.05 0.86
C VAL A 91 -17.76 19.06 1.16
N GLY A 92 -16.51 18.60 1.23
CA GLY A 92 -15.36 19.48 1.42
C GLY A 92 -15.24 20.53 0.31
N LEU A 93 -15.40 20.12 -0.94
CA LEU A 93 -15.28 21.03 -2.09
C LEU A 93 -16.38 22.09 -2.04
N LEU A 94 -17.63 21.69 -1.85
CA LEU A 94 -18.77 22.61 -1.77
C LEU A 94 -18.64 23.55 -0.56
N SER A 95 -18.21 23.05 0.60
CA SER A 95 -18.05 23.86 1.81
C SER A 95 -16.97 24.92 1.64
N LEU A 96 -15.81 24.56 1.07
CA LEU A 96 -14.72 25.50 0.82
C LEU A 96 -15.12 26.56 -0.22
N MET A 97 -15.90 26.19 -1.24
CA MET A 97 -16.46 27.14 -2.21
C MET A 97 -17.43 28.14 -1.56
N GLN A 98 -18.23 27.71 -0.57
CA GLN A 98 -19.16 28.59 0.15
C GLN A 98 -18.44 29.57 1.10
N LEU A 99 -17.28 29.18 1.65
CA LEU A 99 -16.45 30.02 2.52
C LEU A 99 -15.65 31.11 1.77
N GLN A 100 -16.09 31.47 0.56
CA GLN A 100 -15.43 32.42 -0.35
C GLN A 100 -13.94 32.14 -0.59
N GLN A 101 -13.54 30.87 -0.51
CA GLN A 101 -12.17 30.48 -0.84
C GLN A 101 -11.99 30.39 -2.35
N THR A 102 -10.76 30.62 -2.81
CA THR A 102 -10.45 30.43 -4.23
C THR A 102 -10.59 28.95 -4.60
N PRO A 103 -11.08 28.63 -5.81
CA PRO A 103 -11.18 27.24 -6.31
C PRO A 103 -9.84 26.50 -6.27
N GLN A 104 -8.74 27.22 -6.44
CA GLN A 104 -7.39 26.70 -6.32
C GLN A 104 -7.09 26.22 -4.89
N LEU A 105 -7.43 26.99 -3.86
CA LEU A 105 -7.18 26.60 -2.47
C LEU A 105 -7.98 25.36 -2.08
N ALA A 106 -9.23 25.28 -2.50
CA ALA A 106 -10.08 24.12 -2.21
C ALA A 106 -9.52 22.83 -2.84
N LEU A 107 -9.12 22.90 -4.12
CA LEU A 107 -8.47 21.78 -4.79
C LEU A 107 -7.16 21.40 -4.11
N PHE A 108 -6.33 22.38 -3.72
CA PHE A 108 -5.06 22.12 -3.04
C PHE A 108 -5.25 21.35 -1.72
N ALA A 109 -6.21 21.78 -0.90
CA ALA A 109 -6.46 21.18 0.42
C ALA A 109 -7.07 19.76 0.33
N LEU A 110 -7.99 19.56 -0.62
CA LEU A 110 -8.69 18.28 -0.79
C LEU A 110 -7.91 17.25 -1.61
N ALA A 111 -6.91 17.69 -2.38
CA ALA A 111 -6.19 16.86 -3.33
C ALA A 111 -5.73 15.51 -2.78
N PRO A 112 -5.05 15.42 -1.62
CA PRO A 112 -4.55 14.13 -1.14
C PRO A 112 -5.54 13.38 -0.24
N VAL A 113 -6.69 13.96 0.11
CA VAL A 113 -7.61 13.38 1.11
C VAL A 113 -8.06 11.96 0.71
N PRO A 114 -8.51 11.70 -0.53
CA PRO A 114 -8.88 10.33 -0.94
C PRO A 114 -7.72 9.34 -0.84
N MET A 115 -6.49 9.77 -1.16
CA MET A 115 -5.29 8.93 -1.06
C MET A 115 -4.95 8.60 0.39
N LEU A 116 -5.07 9.56 1.30
CA LEU A 116 -4.84 9.35 2.74
C LEU A 116 -5.88 8.43 3.37
N LEU A 117 -7.13 8.47 2.91
CA LEU A 117 -8.14 7.48 3.31
C LEU A 117 -7.81 6.08 2.75
N GLY A 118 -7.32 6.02 1.51
CA GLY A 118 -6.90 4.77 0.89
C GLY A 118 -5.69 4.14 1.57
N LEU A 119 -4.79 4.96 2.12
CA LEU A 119 -3.71 4.53 3.00
C LEU A 119 -4.25 3.80 4.24
N GLY A 120 -5.31 4.32 4.85
CA GLY A 120 -5.99 3.68 5.99
C GLY A 120 -6.52 2.29 5.65
N GLU A 121 -7.17 2.17 4.50
CA GLU A 121 -7.68 0.88 4.01
C GLU A 121 -6.55 -0.11 3.69
N ALA A 122 -5.47 0.36 3.06
CA ALA A 122 -4.31 -0.46 2.72
C ALA A 122 -3.58 -1.00 3.97
N LEU A 123 -3.46 -0.17 5.01
CA LEU A 123 -2.86 -0.56 6.29
C LEU A 123 -3.78 -1.44 7.13
N ARG A 124 -5.10 -1.23 7.07
CA ARG A 124 -6.08 -2.09 7.75
C ARG A 124 -5.99 -3.55 7.31
N SER A 125 -5.73 -3.81 6.02
CA SER A 125 -5.51 -5.20 5.57
C SER A 125 -4.24 -5.84 6.13
N ARG A 126 -3.22 -5.05 6.45
CA ARG A 126 -1.97 -5.55 7.04
C ARG A 126 -2.12 -5.87 8.53
N ASP A 127 -2.91 -5.07 9.25
CA ASP A 127 -3.09 -5.20 10.70
C ASP A 127 -4.01 -6.37 11.10
N ALA A 128 -4.72 -6.98 10.15
CA ALA A 128 -5.65 -8.09 10.38
C ALA A 128 -4.99 -9.45 10.71
N GLY A 129 -3.70 -9.48 11.05
CA GLY A 129 -3.03 -10.70 11.53
C GLY A 129 -2.78 -11.77 10.45
N MET A 130 -2.84 -11.41 9.16
CA MET A 130 -2.64 -12.35 8.04
C MET A 130 -1.17 -12.70 7.74
N LEU A 131 -0.22 -12.28 8.58
CA LEU A 131 1.21 -12.49 8.34
C LEU A 131 1.57 -13.98 8.11
N GLU A 132 0.94 -14.89 8.84
CA GLU A 132 1.15 -16.35 8.69
C GLU A 132 0.57 -16.89 7.38
N LEU A 133 -0.58 -16.37 6.93
CA LEU A 133 -1.19 -16.74 5.63
C LEU A 133 -0.47 -16.09 4.44
N GLU A 134 0.18 -14.93 4.64
CA GLU A 134 1.00 -14.24 3.65
C GLU A 134 2.32 -14.98 3.35
N MET A 135 2.80 -15.78 4.30
CA MET A 135 3.96 -16.67 4.12
C MET A 135 3.61 -17.88 3.25
N SER A 136 2.35 -18.35 3.27
CA SER A 136 1.87 -19.46 2.47
C SER A 136 1.39 -19.06 1.05
N CYS A 137 1.19 -17.76 0.80
CA CYS A 137 0.61 -17.26 -0.44
C CYS A 137 1.64 -16.84 -1.50
N ARG A 138 1.27 -17.09 -2.77
CA ARG A 138 2.03 -16.74 -4.00
C ARG A 138 2.29 -15.24 -4.18
N TYR A 139 1.53 -14.37 -3.51
CA TYR A 139 1.69 -12.90 -3.55
C TYR A 139 2.06 -12.36 -2.17
N ASN A 140 3.10 -11.52 -2.11
CA ASN A 140 3.53 -10.86 -0.88
C ASN A 140 2.48 -9.83 -0.44
N GLY A 141 2.12 -9.74 0.85
CA GLY A 141 1.15 -8.76 1.36
C GLY A 141 1.50 -7.31 1.01
N ALA A 142 2.79 -7.03 0.83
CA ALA A 142 3.29 -5.79 0.26
C ALA A 142 2.78 -5.45 -1.14
N SER A 143 2.69 -6.43 -2.03
CA SER A 143 2.21 -6.25 -3.40
C SER A 143 0.72 -5.94 -3.43
N VAL A 144 -0.05 -6.57 -2.54
CA VAL A 144 -1.48 -6.29 -2.31
C VAL A 144 -1.66 -4.89 -1.76
N MET A 145 -0.85 -4.49 -0.77
CA MET A 145 -0.87 -3.14 -0.21
C MET A 145 -0.57 -2.08 -1.27
N LEU A 146 0.48 -2.29 -2.08
CA LEU A 146 0.83 -1.38 -3.17
C LEU A 146 -0.27 -1.33 -4.24
N ALA A 147 -0.93 -2.45 -4.52
CA ALA A 147 -2.07 -2.49 -5.43
C ALA A 147 -3.24 -1.65 -4.89
N LYS A 148 -3.60 -1.79 -3.61
CA LYS A 148 -4.64 -0.97 -2.96
C LYS A 148 -4.31 0.52 -2.95
N LEU A 149 -3.06 0.89 -2.67
CA LEU A 149 -2.59 2.28 -2.77
C LEU A 149 -2.64 2.80 -4.20
N SER A 150 -2.36 1.95 -5.19
CA SER A 150 -2.48 2.32 -6.60
C SER A 150 -3.93 2.58 -6.99
N ILE A 151 -4.87 1.75 -6.52
CA ILE A 151 -6.32 1.97 -6.70
C ILE A 151 -6.72 3.32 -6.09
N ALA A 152 -6.33 3.56 -4.83
CA ALA A 152 -6.61 4.83 -4.15
C ALA A 152 -6.00 6.03 -4.89
N GLY A 153 -4.77 5.91 -5.38
CA GLY A 153 -4.09 6.96 -6.15
C GLY A 153 -4.81 7.28 -7.46
N VAL A 154 -5.17 6.25 -8.24
CA VAL A 154 -5.94 6.42 -9.49
C VAL A 154 -7.30 7.05 -9.21
N TYR A 155 -7.98 6.61 -8.16
CA TYR A 155 -9.26 7.19 -7.74
C TYR A 155 -9.12 8.67 -7.34
N THR A 156 -8.05 9.01 -6.60
CA THR A 156 -7.74 10.39 -6.22
C THR A 156 -7.51 11.28 -7.43
N VAL A 157 -6.73 10.79 -8.40
CA VAL A 157 -6.49 11.50 -9.66
C VAL A 157 -7.78 11.70 -10.44
N ALA A 158 -8.64 10.67 -10.51
CA ALA A 158 -9.95 10.77 -11.16
C ALA A 158 -10.86 11.83 -10.51
N LEU A 159 -10.97 11.84 -9.19
CA LEU A 159 -11.77 12.83 -8.46
C LEU A 159 -11.26 14.26 -8.67
N ASN A 160 -9.96 14.49 -8.54
CA ASN A 160 -9.37 15.81 -8.74
C ASN A 160 -9.49 16.28 -10.20
N SER A 161 -9.35 15.37 -11.16
CA SER A 161 -9.51 15.70 -12.58
C SER A 161 -10.96 16.07 -12.90
N ALA A 162 -11.93 15.32 -12.35
CA ALA A 162 -13.36 15.64 -12.47
C ALA A 162 -13.70 17.00 -11.85
N ALA A 163 -13.16 17.30 -10.66
CA ALA A 163 -13.34 18.59 -9.99
C ALA A 163 -12.72 19.75 -10.79
N SER A 164 -11.50 19.58 -11.33
CA SER A 164 -10.87 20.58 -12.19
C SER A 164 -11.66 20.83 -13.48
N LEU A 165 -12.21 19.79 -14.10
CA LEU A 165 -13.08 19.93 -15.28
C LEU A 165 -14.36 20.68 -14.94
N TRP A 166 -15.00 20.34 -13.82
CA TRP A 166 -16.21 21.02 -13.35
C TRP A 166 -15.94 22.50 -13.08
N LEU A 167 -14.90 22.85 -12.32
CA LEU A 167 -14.52 24.23 -11.99
C LEU A 167 -14.07 25.06 -13.18
N SER A 168 -13.45 24.44 -14.18
CA SER A 168 -13.09 25.12 -15.43
C SER A 168 -14.36 25.44 -16.25
N GLY A 169 -15.37 24.56 -16.21
CA GLY A 169 -16.66 24.75 -16.86
C GLY A 169 -17.57 25.80 -16.20
N THR A 170 -17.36 26.13 -14.92
CA THR A 170 -18.20 27.12 -14.21
C THR A 170 -17.82 28.59 -14.49
N GLY A 171 -16.99 28.87 -15.50
CA GLY A 171 -16.67 30.24 -15.91
C GLY A 171 -15.73 31.00 -14.97
N THR A 172 -14.96 30.29 -14.14
CA THR A 172 -13.98 30.88 -13.21
C THR A 172 -12.82 31.60 -13.90
N GLY A 173 -12.67 31.43 -15.22
CA GLY A 173 -11.58 32.02 -16.02
C GLY A 173 -10.22 31.33 -15.83
N ILE A 174 -10.15 30.29 -14.99
CA ILE A 174 -8.92 29.57 -14.67
C ILE A 174 -8.71 28.44 -15.69
N ARG A 175 -7.47 28.31 -16.18
CA ARG A 175 -7.12 27.27 -17.15
C ARG A 175 -7.11 25.90 -16.48
N LEU A 176 -7.57 24.87 -17.19
CA LEU A 176 -7.55 23.49 -16.69
C LEU A 176 -6.15 23.02 -16.27
N GLY A 177 -5.11 23.43 -17.00
CA GLY A 177 -3.72 23.10 -16.66
C GLY A 177 -3.26 23.70 -15.33
N GLU A 178 -3.70 24.91 -15.00
CA GLU A 178 -3.40 25.55 -13.72
C GLU A 178 -4.09 24.81 -12.57
N LEU A 179 -5.39 24.51 -12.71
CA LEU A 179 -6.12 23.70 -11.73
C LEU A 179 -5.47 22.32 -11.55
N THR A 180 -4.98 21.73 -12.63
CA THR A 180 -4.29 20.43 -12.60
C THR A 180 -2.99 20.50 -11.81
N LEU A 181 -2.14 21.50 -12.06
CA LEU A 181 -0.90 21.70 -11.32
C LEU A 181 -1.12 21.98 -9.82
N VAL A 182 -2.19 22.73 -9.50
CA VAL A 182 -2.55 23.06 -8.11
C VAL A 182 -2.82 21.82 -7.28
N TRP A 183 -3.63 20.88 -7.77
CA TRP A 183 -3.93 19.66 -6.99
C TRP A 183 -2.83 18.61 -7.11
N LEU A 184 -2.12 18.55 -8.25
CA LEU A 184 -1.08 17.55 -8.48
C LEU A 184 0.08 17.70 -7.49
N THR A 185 0.46 18.94 -7.18
CA THR A 185 1.58 19.24 -6.26
C THR A 185 1.37 18.68 -4.84
N PRO A 186 0.31 19.04 -4.09
CA PRO A 186 0.05 18.48 -2.77
C PRO A 186 -0.25 16.98 -2.83
N PHE A 187 -0.89 16.49 -3.91
CA PHE A 187 -1.15 15.06 -4.08
C PHE A 187 0.14 14.23 -4.17
N THR A 188 1.10 14.62 -5.02
CA THR A 188 2.34 13.85 -5.17
C THR A 188 3.22 13.94 -3.92
N LEU A 189 3.29 15.11 -3.28
CA LEU A 189 3.99 15.27 -2.00
C LEU A 189 3.37 14.42 -0.90
N ALA A 190 2.06 14.48 -0.70
CA ALA A 190 1.37 13.68 0.32
C ALA A 190 1.49 12.19 0.03
N THR A 191 1.46 11.78 -1.24
CA THR A 191 1.69 10.39 -1.65
C THR A 191 3.10 9.94 -1.29
N ALA A 192 4.12 10.75 -1.57
CA ALA A 192 5.51 10.46 -1.18
C ALA A 192 5.69 10.43 0.34
N VAL A 193 4.97 11.27 1.10
CA VAL A 193 5.00 11.19 2.57
C VAL A 193 4.30 9.91 3.05
N ALA A 194 3.13 9.60 2.52
CA ALA A 194 2.37 8.39 2.86
C ALA A 194 3.19 7.12 2.63
N LEU A 195 3.82 6.97 1.47
CA LEU A 195 4.70 5.83 1.19
C LEU A 195 5.91 5.78 2.13
N ALA A 196 6.53 6.93 2.45
CA ALA A 196 7.64 6.98 3.40
C ALA A 196 7.22 6.57 4.81
N VAL A 197 6.02 6.96 5.23
CA VAL A 197 5.45 6.59 6.53
C VAL A 197 5.19 5.09 6.60
N ILE A 198 4.59 4.50 5.56
CA ILE A 198 4.38 3.03 5.46
C ILE A 198 5.68 2.25 5.66
N MET A 199 6.77 2.78 5.12
CA MET A 199 8.09 2.14 5.18
C MET A 199 8.75 2.22 6.55
N ARG A 200 8.32 3.15 7.41
CA ARG A 200 8.91 3.38 8.74
C ARG A 200 8.02 2.96 9.90
N MET A 201 6.70 3.04 9.72
CA MET A 201 5.72 2.84 10.77
C MET A 201 4.79 1.70 10.39
N ARG A 202 4.62 0.74 11.31
CA ARG A 202 3.63 -0.33 11.19
C ARG A 202 2.39 0.08 11.98
N GLY A 203 1.21 -0.24 11.45
CA GLY A 203 -0.05 -0.09 12.17
C GLY A 203 -0.86 1.16 11.84
N SER A 204 -2.12 1.15 12.28
CA SER A 204 -3.10 2.25 12.18
C SER A 204 -2.62 3.62 12.68
N GLN A 205 -1.63 3.69 13.58
CA GLN A 205 -1.09 4.96 14.11
C GLN A 205 -0.45 5.84 13.02
N ALA A 206 0.17 5.20 12.02
CA ALA A 206 0.75 5.88 10.85
C ALA A 206 -0.29 6.70 10.06
N VAL A 207 -1.48 6.14 9.91
CA VAL A 207 -2.61 6.76 9.19
C VAL A 207 -3.07 8.00 9.96
N LEU A 208 -3.27 7.83 11.27
CA LEU A 208 -3.75 8.91 12.13
C LEU A 208 -2.77 10.08 12.15
N LEU A 209 -1.47 9.81 12.27
CA LEU A 209 -0.43 10.85 12.24
C LEU A 209 -0.42 11.58 10.89
N THR A 210 -0.48 10.85 9.78
CA THR A 210 -0.46 11.46 8.44
C THR A 210 -1.69 12.33 8.21
N LEU A 211 -2.87 11.86 8.61
CA LEU A 211 -4.12 12.63 8.55
C LEU A 211 -4.08 13.87 9.46
N ALA A 212 -3.56 13.73 10.68
CA ALA A 212 -3.46 14.85 11.63
C ALA A 212 -2.49 15.93 11.13
N VAL A 213 -1.33 15.53 10.60
CA VAL A 213 -0.37 16.47 9.99
C VAL A 213 -1.00 17.18 8.80
N TRP A 214 -1.70 16.45 7.92
CA TRP A 214 -2.37 17.06 6.77
C TRP A 214 -3.49 18.03 7.19
N ALA A 215 -4.30 17.64 8.19
CA ALA A 215 -5.35 18.50 8.73
C ALA A 215 -4.78 19.77 9.36
N MET A 216 -3.65 19.66 10.07
CA MET A 216 -2.93 20.82 10.60
C MET A 216 -2.42 21.73 9.48
N CYS A 217 -1.86 21.18 8.40
CA CYS A 217 -1.46 21.95 7.23
C CYS A 217 -2.66 22.67 6.60
N CYS A 218 -3.80 22.00 6.45
CA CYS A 218 -5.03 22.63 5.94
C CYS A 218 -5.52 23.75 6.86
N LEU A 219 -5.48 23.55 8.18
CA LEU A 219 -5.88 24.57 9.14
C LEU A 219 -4.97 25.80 9.07
N LEU A 220 -3.65 25.60 8.99
CA LEU A 220 -2.69 26.68 8.83
C LEU A 220 -2.93 27.45 7.52
N LEU A 221 -3.21 26.76 6.42
CA LEU A 221 -3.57 27.37 5.13
C LEU A 221 -4.83 28.22 5.23
N LEU A 222 -5.86 27.76 5.95
CA LEU A 222 -7.11 28.49 6.15
C LEU A 222 -6.93 29.73 7.03
N LEU A 223 -6.05 29.65 8.04
CA LEU A 223 -5.81 30.75 8.97
C LEU A 223 -4.86 31.82 8.43
N SER A 224 -4.06 31.50 7.39
CA SER A 224 -3.04 32.41 6.87
C SER A 224 -3.30 32.79 5.39
N PRO A 225 -3.93 33.95 5.14
CA PRO A 225 -4.19 34.41 3.77
C PRO A 225 -2.91 34.64 2.95
N GLU A 226 -1.78 34.89 3.63
CA GLU A 226 -0.43 34.92 3.05
C GLU A 226 -0.05 33.63 2.32
N LEU A 227 -0.39 32.46 2.89
CA LEU A 227 -0.07 31.17 2.27
C LEU A 227 -0.93 30.89 1.04
N GLY A 228 -2.18 31.37 1.02
CA GLY A 228 -3.04 31.31 -0.17
C GLY A 228 -2.41 32.05 -1.36
N ARG A 229 -1.76 33.19 -1.11
CA ARG A 229 -1.01 33.93 -2.16
C ARG A 229 0.21 33.17 -2.65
N TRP A 230 0.89 32.44 -1.76
CA TRP A 230 1.99 31.55 -2.14
C TRP A 230 1.53 30.39 -3.03
N ILE A 231 0.38 29.79 -2.76
CA ILE A 231 -0.21 28.73 -3.61
C ILE A 231 -0.49 29.25 -5.02
N ASN A 232 -0.96 30.48 -5.16
CA ASN A 232 -1.17 31.09 -6.48
C ASN A 232 0.14 31.43 -7.21
N ARG A 233 1.29 31.45 -6.52
CA ARG A 233 2.62 31.52 -7.17
C ARG A 233 3.13 30.14 -7.54
N LEU A 234 2.72 29.10 -6.82
CA LEU A 234 3.04 27.70 -7.12
C LEU A 234 2.48 27.25 -8.47
N THR A 235 1.46 27.89 -9.05
CA THR A 235 0.94 27.56 -10.39
C THR A 235 1.89 27.84 -11.56
N GLY A 236 3.06 28.45 -11.33
CA GLY A 236 4.10 28.64 -12.35
C GLY A 236 5.09 27.47 -12.45
N ASP A 237 6.30 27.77 -12.91
CA ASP A 237 7.39 26.78 -13.11
C ASP A 237 7.74 26.02 -11.81
N LEU A 238 7.62 26.69 -10.66
CA LEU A 238 7.94 26.10 -9.36
C LEU A 238 7.00 24.95 -8.99
N GLY A 239 5.71 25.02 -9.32
CA GLY A 239 4.77 23.92 -9.07
C GLY A 239 5.04 22.73 -9.97
N MET A 240 5.44 22.96 -11.23
CA MET A 240 5.86 21.87 -12.12
C MET A 240 7.07 21.12 -11.54
N VAL A 241 8.08 21.86 -11.06
CA VAL A 241 9.26 21.25 -10.42
C VAL A 241 8.86 20.48 -9.16
N MET A 242 8.04 21.06 -8.28
CA MET A 242 7.60 20.40 -7.04
C MET A 242 6.76 19.16 -7.31
N ALA A 243 5.83 19.21 -8.27
CA ALA A 243 5.03 18.08 -8.68
C ALA A 243 5.89 16.97 -9.29
N ALA A 244 6.87 17.32 -10.12
CA ALA A 244 7.82 16.37 -10.70
C ALA A 244 8.71 15.73 -9.62
N LEU A 245 9.25 16.51 -8.68
CA LEU A 245 10.03 16.00 -7.55
C LEU A 245 9.21 15.06 -6.67
N GLY A 246 7.97 15.45 -6.33
CA GLY A 246 7.04 14.62 -5.57
C GLY A 246 6.70 13.31 -6.30
N GLY A 247 6.45 13.39 -7.61
CA GLY A 247 6.18 12.22 -8.46
C GLY A 247 7.39 11.28 -8.54
N CYS A 248 8.58 11.80 -8.79
CA CYS A 248 9.83 11.04 -8.79
C CYS A 248 10.09 10.40 -7.41
N ALA A 249 9.86 11.12 -6.32
CA ALA A 249 9.98 10.58 -4.96
C ALA A 249 8.97 9.45 -4.70
N ALA A 250 7.71 9.61 -5.10
CA ALA A 250 6.68 8.58 -4.96
C ALA A 250 7.01 7.33 -5.79
N LEU A 251 7.47 7.49 -7.03
CA LEU A 251 7.89 6.38 -7.89
C LEU A 251 9.12 5.67 -7.32
N TRP A 252 10.13 6.42 -6.87
CA TRP A 252 11.32 5.85 -6.25
C TRP A 252 11.01 5.07 -4.98
N GLN A 253 10.14 5.61 -4.12
CA GLN A 253 9.69 4.92 -2.92
C GLN A 253 8.84 3.70 -3.24
N GLY A 254 7.92 3.78 -4.20
CA GLY A 254 7.14 2.63 -4.68
C GLY A 254 8.04 1.52 -5.21
N TRP A 255 9.05 1.87 -5.99
CA TRP A 255 10.07 0.92 -6.44
C TRP A 255 10.85 0.31 -5.27
N ARG A 256 11.27 1.13 -4.31
CA ARG A 256 11.99 0.68 -3.10
C ARG A 256 11.15 -0.25 -2.24
N VAL A 257 9.84 0.00 -2.10
CA VAL A 257 8.87 -0.88 -1.45
C VAL A 257 8.89 -2.24 -2.16
N THR A 258 8.78 -2.27 -3.49
CA THR A 258 8.81 -3.53 -4.25
C THR A 258 10.15 -4.29 -4.12
N GLN A 259 11.27 -3.57 -4.07
CA GLN A 259 12.62 -4.13 -3.94
C GLN A 259 12.84 -4.78 -2.59
N ARG A 260 12.65 -4.03 -1.49
CA ARG A 260 12.85 -4.55 -0.12
C ARG A 260 12.01 -5.79 0.17
N LEU A 261 10.81 -5.80 -0.37
CA LEU A 261 9.84 -6.87 -0.14
C LEU A 261 10.04 -8.05 -1.11
N SER A 262 10.90 -7.90 -2.12
CA SER A 262 11.43 -9.00 -2.94
C SER A 262 12.73 -9.59 -2.37
N THR A 263 13.60 -8.77 -1.75
CA THR A 263 14.89 -9.21 -1.19
C THR A 263 14.76 -9.92 0.17
N GLU A 264 13.79 -9.56 1.01
CA GLU A 264 13.50 -10.29 2.27
C GLU A 264 13.03 -11.75 2.04
N ARG A 265 12.81 -12.18 0.78
CA ARG A 265 12.48 -13.58 0.44
C ARG A 265 13.62 -14.33 -0.28
N GLY A 266 14.76 -13.68 -0.55
CA GLY A 266 15.87 -14.28 -1.30
C GLY A 266 17.17 -14.47 -0.54
N ALA A 267 17.38 -13.74 0.57
CA ALA A 267 18.69 -13.69 1.25
C ALA A 267 18.80 -14.62 2.47
N ASP A 268 17.72 -14.89 3.20
CA ASP A 268 17.79 -15.66 4.46
C ASP A 268 17.92 -17.19 4.29
N TRP A 269 17.92 -17.70 3.05
CA TRP A 269 18.13 -19.14 2.79
C TRP A 269 19.58 -19.49 2.43
N LEU A 270 20.49 -18.52 2.36
CA LEU A 270 21.86 -18.74 1.86
C LEU A 270 22.98 -18.27 2.80
N GLU A 271 22.70 -17.66 3.96
CA GLU A 271 23.76 -17.09 4.82
C GLU A 271 23.70 -17.52 6.30
N THR A 272 23.13 -18.68 6.61
CA THR A 272 23.38 -19.33 7.91
C THR A 272 23.88 -20.74 7.69
N ASP A 273 25.15 -20.84 7.32
CA ASP A 273 26.05 -21.94 7.68
C ASP A 273 27.47 -21.56 7.22
N ASP A 274 28.19 -20.85 8.08
CA ASP A 274 29.65 -20.82 8.18
C ASP A 274 30.04 -20.71 9.67
#